data_AF-A0A0K2RJB9-F1
#
_entry.id   AF-A0A0K2RJB9-F1
#
_cell.length_a   1.000
_cell.length_b   1.000
_cell.length_c   1.000
_cell.angle_alpha   90.00
_cell.angle_beta   90.00
_cell.angle_gamma   90.00
#
_symmetry.space_group_name_H-M   'P 1'
#
loop_
_entity.id
_entity.type
_entity.pdbx_description
1 polymer ?
#
loop_
_entity_poly.entity_id
_entity_poly.type
_entity_poly.pdbx_seq_one_letter_code
_entity_poly.pdbx_strand_id
1 'polypeptide(L)'
;MDYEDIDKAYEEEGRTVVLSAADLKSLPAESSREIEVVEFVPAEQLDPIMYERPYYLEPDSKSPKAYMLLLRTLQDTERVAIVQYALRQKTRLGALRVRGDVLMLQSLLWDDEVREANFPSLETDVKISDKELEMSSALVDSMARDFEPEQYTDNYQVQLRQLIAAKLEKGDSIDTEETFGVAASEGEGGEVIDLMEALKRSLDKKRGKASAGSSDESSAEGSDDGATAKAASKPRARVKKA
;
A
#
# COMPACT_ATOMS: atom_id res chain seq x y z
N MET A 1 5.54 -17.08 -32.71
CA MET A 1 6.85 -16.88 -32.07
C MET A 1 6.74 -17.56 -30.74
N ASP A 2 7.39 -18.71 -30.59
CA ASP A 2 7.36 -19.42 -29.32
C ASP A 2 8.27 -18.69 -28.31
N TYR A 3 7.96 -18.80 -27.03
CA TYR A 3 8.73 -18.11 -25.98
C TYR A 3 10.20 -18.57 -25.92
N GLU A 4 10.50 -19.70 -26.56
CA GLU A 4 11.84 -20.30 -26.69
C GLU A 4 12.73 -19.58 -27.72
N ASP A 5 12.16 -18.76 -28.61
CA ASP A 5 12.88 -18.02 -29.66
C ASP A 5 13.23 -16.57 -29.25
N ILE A 6 13.04 -16.19 -27.98
CA ILE A 6 13.28 -14.83 -27.48
C ILE A 6 14.62 -14.80 -26.71
N ASP A 7 15.68 -14.36 -27.38
CA ASP A 7 16.97 -14.09 -26.75
C ASP A 7 17.00 -12.72 -26.06
N LYS A 8 17.79 -12.60 -24.98
CA LYS A 8 17.98 -11.33 -24.27
C LYS A 8 19.19 -10.61 -24.84
N ALA A 9 19.03 -9.37 -25.25
CA ALA A 9 20.15 -8.52 -25.67
C ALA A 9 20.49 -7.52 -24.56
N TYR A 10 21.79 -7.33 -24.32
CA TYR A 10 22.34 -6.27 -23.49
C TYR A 10 23.16 -5.33 -24.36
N GLU A 11 22.93 -4.02 -24.25
CA GLU A 11 23.68 -3.02 -25.01
C GLU A 11 24.53 -2.19 -24.07
N GLU A 12 25.84 -2.14 -24.34
CA GLU A 12 26.80 -1.33 -23.60
C GLU A 12 27.77 -0.67 -24.57
N GLU A 13 27.95 0.65 -24.43
CA GLU A 13 28.84 1.46 -25.28
C GLU A 13 28.66 1.23 -26.80
N GLY A 14 27.41 1.05 -27.26
CA GLY A 14 27.08 0.81 -28.66
C GLY A 14 27.41 -0.60 -29.18
N ARG A 15 27.70 -1.55 -28.28
CA ARG A 15 27.85 -2.97 -28.58
C ARG A 15 26.66 -3.74 -28.04
N THR A 16 25.97 -4.47 -28.90
CA THR A 16 24.89 -5.38 -28.50
C THR A 16 25.44 -6.79 -28.31
N VAL A 17 25.30 -7.32 -27.09
CA VAL A 17 25.63 -8.70 -26.74
C VAL A 17 24.33 -9.48 -26.59
N VAL A 18 24.18 -10.55 -27.39
CA VAL A 18 23.05 -11.47 -27.28
C VAL A 18 23.40 -12.55 -26.25
N LEU A 19 22.57 -12.69 -25.23
CA LEU A 19 22.71 -13.66 -24.15
C LEU A 19 21.74 -14.82 -24.42
N SER A 20 22.30 -16.00 -24.69
CA SER A 20 21.51 -17.21 -24.86
C SER A 20 21.05 -17.77 -23.50
N ALA A 21 20.03 -18.63 -23.53
CA ALA A 21 19.62 -19.37 -22.34
C ALA A 21 20.74 -20.27 -21.76
N ALA A 22 21.70 -20.71 -22.59
CA ALA A 22 22.84 -21.50 -22.15
C ALA A 22 23.85 -20.64 -21.38
N ASP A 23 24.10 -19.42 -21.83
CA ASP A 23 25.00 -18.47 -21.15
C ASP A 23 24.47 -18.14 -19.76
N LEU A 24 23.16 -17.89 -19.65
CA LEU A 24 22.51 -17.62 -18.37
C LEU A 24 22.56 -18.83 -17.41
N LYS A 25 22.47 -20.06 -17.92
CA LYS A 25 22.61 -21.29 -17.12
C LYS A 25 24.04 -21.55 -16.66
N SER A 26 25.04 -21.00 -17.36
CA SER A 26 26.45 -21.15 -17.00
C SER A 26 26.87 -20.24 -15.84
N LEU A 27 26.06 -19.23 -15.52
CA LEU A 27 26.32 -18.34 -14.41
C LEU A 27 26.28 -19.11 -13.07
N PRO A 28 27.18 -18.82 -12.13
CA PRO A 28 27.16 -19.40 -10.80
C PRO A 28 25.92 -18.91 -10.06
N ALA A 29 24.82 -19.65 -10.14
CA ALA A 29 23.66 -19.45 -9.28
C ALA A 29 23.98 -20.06 -7.92
N GLU A 30 24.06 -19.23 -6.88
CA GLU A 30 24.06 -19.74 -5.51
C GLU A 30 22.73 -20.48 -5.29
N SER A 31 22.83 -21.78 -5.08
CA SER A 31 21.70 -22.69 -4.89
C SER A 31 21.48 -23.02 -3.41
N SER A 32 22.01 -22.18 -2.51
CA SER A 32 21.78 -22.35 -1.08
C SER A 32 20.31 -22.17 -0.77
N ARG A 33 19.76 -23.09 0.04
CA ARG A 33 18.41 -22.98 0.59
C ARG A 33 18.37 -22.15 1.87
N GLU A 34 19.50 -21.58 2.25
CA GLU A 34 19.64 -20.78 3.46
C GLU A 34 19.28 -19.32 3.17
N ILE A 35 18.71 -18.67 4.19
CA ILE A 35 18.50 -17.23 4.21
C ILE A 35 19.63 -16.66 5.06
N GLU A 36 20.59 -16.01 4.42
CA GLU A 36 21.71 -15.39 5.08
C GLU A 36 21.29 -14.02 5.64
N VAL A 37 21.53 -13.79 6.93
CA VAL A 37 21.31 -12.48 7.53
C VAL A 37 22.57 -11.64 7.35
N VAL A 38 22.42 -10.53 6.64
CA VAL A 38 23.49 -9.58 6.36
C VAL A 38 23.61 -8.57 7.49
N GLU A 39 22.48 -7.97 7.90
CA GLU A 39 22.45 -6.92 8.92
C GLU A 39 21.05 -6.72 9.53
N PHE A 40 20.95 -5.88 10.57
CA PHE A 40 19.68 -5.53 11.22
C PHE A 40 19.48 -4.01 11.26
N VAL A 41 18.45 -3.54 10.57
CA VAL A 41 18.16 -2.10 10.41
C VAL A 41 16.78 -1.73 10.99
N PRO A 42 16.54 -0.47 11.37
CA PRO A 42 15.20 0.04 11.64
C PRO A 42 14.29 -0.08 10.40
N ALA A 43 13.02 -0.42 10.60
CA ALA A 43 12.07 -0.62 9.49
C ALA A 43 11.84 0.65 8.64
N GLU A 44 11.98 1.83 9.26
CA GLU A 44 11.83 3.14 8.63
C GLU A 44 12.95 3.52 7.65
N GLN A 45 14.09 2.81 7.67
CA GLN A 45 15.17 3.02 6.70
C GLN A 45 14.87 2.38 5.34
N LEU A 46 13.89 1.48 5.27
CA LEU A 46 13.47 0.86 4.02
C LEU A 46 12.40 1.70 3.35
N ASP A 47 12.77 2.35 2.24
CA ASP A 47 11.82 3.07 1.41
C ASP A 47 10.76 2.09 0.87
N PRO A 48 9.45 2.37 1.02
CA PRO A 48 8.39 1.55 0.47
C PRO A 48 8.53 1.22 -1.03
N ILE A 49 9.22 2.06 -1.81
CA ILE A 49 9.48 1.80 -3.24
C ILE A 49 10.33 0.53 -3.47
N MET A 50 11.13 0.13 -2.49
CA MET A 50 11.98 -1.06 -2.59
C MET A 50 11.19 -2.36 -2.40
N TYR A 51 9.97 -2.33 -1.85
CA TYR A 51 9.23 -3.54 -1.52
C TYR A 51 8.63 -4.23 -2.75
N GLU A 52 8.95 -5.51 -2.92
CA GLU A 52 8.28 -6.39 -3.88
C GLU A 52 7.25 -7.31 -3.20
N ARG A 53 7.37 -8.64 -3.39
CA ARG A 53 6.40 -9.64 -2.93
C ARG A 53 6.70 -10.08 -1.49
N PRO A 54 5.66 -10.18 -0.63
CA PRO A 54 5.80 -10.80 0.68
C PRO A 54 5.62 -12.33 0.63
N TYR A 55 6.33 -13.03 1.51
CA TYR A 55 6.20 -14.47 1.75
C TYR A 55 6.15 -14.75 3.25
N TYR A 56 5.23 -15.60 3.71
CA TYR A 56 5.27 -16.12 5.06
C TYR A 56 6.32 -17.21 5.19
N LEU A 57 7.06 -17.22 6.29
CA LEU A 57 8.08 -18.23 6.56
C LEU A 57 7.61 -19.20 7.64
N GLU A 58 7.69 -20.49 7.31
CA GLU A 58 7.54 -21.61 8.24
C GLU A 58 8.92 -22.14 8.62
N PRO A 59 9.17 -22.49 9.90
CA PRO A 59 10.41 -23.15 10.28
C PRO A 59 10.50 -24.58 9.70
N ASP A 60 11.54 -24.85 8.91
CA ASP A 60 11.81 -26.19 8.35
C ASP A 60 12.43 -27.16 9.38
N SER A 61 12.98 -26.64 10.47
CA SER A 61 13.67 -27.45 11.48
C SER A 61 12.70 -28.14 12.45
N LYS A 62 13.08 -29.32 12.97
CA LYS A 62 12.30 -30.07 13.99
C LYS A 62 12.05 -29.30 15.29
N SER A 63 12.80 -28.23 15.57
CA SER A 63 12.65 -27.41 16.78
C SER A 63 12.41 -25.96 16.40
N PRO A 64 11.25 -25.37 16.73
CA PRO A 64 10.95 -23.98 16.37
C PRO A 64 11.73 -22.95 17.21
N LYS A 65 12.59 -23.39 18.13
CA LYS A 65 13.26 -22.51 19.12
C LYS A 65 14.05 -21.38 18.46
N ALA A 66 14.83 -21.67 17.42
CA ALA A 66 15.63 -20.66 16.72
C ALA A 66 14.75 -19.63 16.00
N TYR A 67 13.70 -20.10 15.32
CA TYR A 67 12.70 -19.26 14.66
C TYR A 67 12.02 -18.32 15.66
N MET A 68 11.52 -18.87 16.77
CA MET A 68 10.83 -18.09 17.81
C MET A 68 11.76 -17.10 18.50
N LEU A 69 13.03 -17.46 18.71
CA LEU A 69 14.02 -16.56 19.27
C LEU A 69 14.27 -15.36 18.33
N LEU A 70 14.46 -15.61 17.04
CA LEU A 70 14.65 -14.55 16.06
C LEU A 70 13.40 -13.66 15.95
N LEU A 71 12.21 -14.26 15.85
CA LEU A 71 10.94 -13.55 15.84
C LEU A 71 10.82 -12.62 17.04
N ARG A 72 11.04 -13.15 18.26
CA ARG A 72 10.94 -12.34 19.48
C ARG A 72 12.00 -11.25 19.53
N THR A 73 13.22 -11.55 19.08
CA THR A 73 14.31 -10.57 19.04
C THR A 73 13.98 -9.41 18.10
N LEU A 74 13.48 -9.68 16.90
CA LEU A 74 13.08 -8.63 15.95
C LEU A 74 11.91 -7.80 16.49
N GLN A 75 10.94 -8.45 17.16
CA GLN A 75 9.81 -7.77 17.78
C GLN A 75 10.23 -6.85 18.92
N ASP A 76 11.11 -7.32 19.82
CA ASP A 76 11.57 -6.56 20.99
C ASP A 76 12.55 -5.43 20.63
N THR A 77 13.28 -5.58 19.53
CA THR A 77 14.27 -4.58 19.08
C THR A 77 13.74 -3.60 18.05
N GLU A 78 12.50 -3.79 17.57
CA GLU A 78 11.86 -2.99 16.51
C GLU A 78 12.72 -2.90 15.23
N ARG A 79 13.37 -4.02 14.88
CA ARG A 79 14.27 -4.13 13.72
C ARG A 79 13.74 -5.09 12.69
N VAL A 80 14.25 -4.92 11.48
CA VAL A 80 14.15 -5.87 10.37
C VAL A 80 15.54 -6.43 10.07
N ALA A 81 15.62 -7.69 9.66
CA ALA A 81 16.88 -8.27 9.22
C ALA A 81 16.98 -8.16 7.69
N ILE A 82 18.03 -7.54 7.17
CA ILE A 82 18.34 -7.58 5.75
C ILE A 82 18.97 -8.94 5.46
N VAL A 83 18.44 -9.61 4.44
CA VAL A 83 18.80 -10.97 4.11
C VAL A 83 19.12 -11.14 2.63
N GLN A 84 20.04 -12.05 2.34
CA GLN A 84 20.25 -12.59 1.01
C GLN A 84 19.74 -14.03 0.97
N TYR A 85 19.04 -14.37 -0.10
CA TYR A 85 18.49 -15.70 -0.28
C TYR A 85 18.38 -16.04 -1.77
N ALA A 86 18.50 -17.33 -2.09
CA ALA A 86 18.23 -17.81 -3.42
C ALA A 86 16.72 -18.06 -3.58
N LEU A 87 16.12 -17.48 -4.62
CA LEU A 87 14.77 -17.83 -5.04
C LEU A 87 14.79 -18.21 -6.51
N ARG A 88 14.50 -19.49 -6.78
CA ARG A 88 14.64 -20.12 -8.10
C ARG A 88 16.11 -20.14 -8.54
N GLN A 89 16.48 -19.34 -9.54
CA GLN A 89 17.84 -19.31 -10.13
C GLN A 89 18.54 -17.96 -9.90
N LYS A 90 18.06 -17.15 -8.94
CA LYS A 90 18.60 -15.83 -8.67
C LYS A 90 18.76 -15.60 -7.17
N THR A 91 19.90 -15.05 -6.78
CA THR A 91 20.07 -14.42 -5.47
C THR A 91 19.21 -13.16 -5.41
N ARG A 92 18.56 -12.95 -4.28
CA ARG A 92 17.63 -11.85 -4.03
C ARG A 92 17.98 -11.19 -2.72
N LEU A 93 17.72 -9.89 -2.64
CA LEU A 93 17.70 -9.14 -1.38
C LEU A 93 16.31 -9.23 -0.76
N GLY A 94 16.24 -9.23 0.57
CA GLY A 94 14.98 -9.25 1.30
C GLY A 94 15.07 -8.60 2.66
N ALA A 95 13.92 -8.24 3.21
CA ALA A 95 13.75 -7.83 4.59
C ALA A 95 12.92 -8.88 5.33
N LEU A 96 13.53 -9.49 6.33
CA LEU A 96 12.87 -10.37 7.27
C LEU A 96 12.26 -9.53 8.40
N ARG A 97 10.94 -9.58 8.53
CA ARG A 97 10.17 -8.78 9.48
C ARG A 97 9.10 -9.60 10.19
N VAL A 98 8.62 -9.10 11.33
CA VAL A 98 7.56 -9.73 12.11
C VAL A 98 6.19 -9.26 11.62
N ARG A 99 5.25 -10.18 11.40
CA ARG A 99 3.84 -9.89 11.12
C ARG A 99 2.96 -10.75 12.03
N GLY A 100 2.40 -10.15 13.08
CA GLY A 100 1.70 -10.90 14.11
C GLY A 100 2.65 -11.87 14.80
N ASP A 101 2.32 -13.16 14.79
CA ASP A 101 3.10 -14.22 15.45
C ASP A 101 3.99 -15.01 14.50
N VAL A 102 4.27 -14.48 13.30
CA VAL A 102 5.12 -15.13 12.29
C VAL A 102 6.15 -14.18 11.69
N LEU A 103 7.24 -14.77 11.17
CA LEU A 103 8.20 -14.11 10.30
C LEU A 103 7.67 -14.03 8.86
N MET A 104 7.86 -12.86 8.25
CA MET A 104 7.57 -12.58 6.86
C MET A 104 8.85 -12.16 6.16
N LEU A 105 9.14 -12.78 5.03
CA LEU A 105 10.18 -12.35 4.10
C LEU A 105 9.56 -11.42 3.06
N GLN A 106 9.94 -10.16 3.11
CA GLN A 106 9.60 -9.17 2.10
C GLN A 106 10.73 -9.11 1.07
N SER A 107 10.48 -9.51 -0.17
CA SER A 107 11.47 -9.31 -1.25
C SER A 107 11.75 -7.82 -1.45
N LEU A 108 13.01 -7.48 -1.71
CA LEU A 108 13.46 -6.12 -1.99
C LEU A 108 14.01 -6.03 -3.42
N LEU A 109 13.76 -4.89 -4.05
CA LEU A 109 14.52 -4.43 -5.20
C LEU A 109 15.95 -4.10 -4.76
N TRP A 110 16.90 -4.36 -5.65
CA TRP A 110 18.25 -3.81 -5.52
C TRP A 110 18.23 -2.31 -5.79
N ASP A 111 19.23 -1.58 -5.27
CA ASP A 111 19.32 -0.13 -5.44
C ASP A 111 19.31 0.29 -6.92
N ASP A 112 19.99 -0.46 -7.79
CA ASP A 112 20.04 -0.26 -9.23
C ASP A 112 18.74 -0.63 -9.97
N GLU A 113 17.85 -1.38 -9.33
CA GLU A 113 16.52 -1.70 -9.87
C GLU A 113 15.49 -0.61 -9.57
N VAL A 114 15.77 0.28 -8.61
CA VAL A 114 14.92 1.42 -8.28
C VAL A 114 15.19 2.55 -9.28
N ARG A 115 14.17 2.89 -10.07
CA ARG A 115 14.28 3.98 -11.04
C ARG A 115 14.01 5.32 -10.37
N GLU A 116 14.93 6.25 -10.55
CA GLU A 116 14.70 7.63 -10.17
C GLU A 116 13.62 8.29 -11.05
N ALA A 117 12.74 9.05 -10.42
CA ALA A 117 11.76 9.85 -11.11
C ALA A 117 12.41 11.12 -11.66
N ASN A 118 12.51 11.23 -12.99
CA ASN A 118 12.95 12.45 -13.66
C ASN A 118 11.82 12.96 -14.55
N PHE A 119 11.15 14.03 -14.10
CA PHE A 119 10.07 14.69 -14.82
C PHE A 119 10.41 16.16 -15.06
N PRO A 120 10.90 16.52 -16.26
CA PRO A 120 11.26 17.90 -16.59
C PRO A 120 10.13 18.92 -16.38
N SER A 121 8.88 18.48 -16.50
CA SER A 121 7.71 19.32 -16.25
C SER A 121 7.62 19.82 -14.80
N LEU A 122 8.19 19.09 -13.84
CA LEU A 122 8.21 19.48 -12.42
C LEU A 122 9.37 20.41 -12.07
N GLU A 123 10.30 20.67 -13.01
CA GLU A 123 11.41 21.61 -12.82
C GLU A 123 10.98 23.07 -13.04
N THR A 124 9.74 23.30 -13.47
CA THR A 124 9.18 24.64 -13.67
C THR A 124 8.76 25.25 -12.32
N ASP A 125 9.15 26.51 -12.07
CA ASP A 125 8.71 27.26 -10.89
C ASP A 125 7.22 27.60 -11.01
N VAL A 126 6.39 26.84 -10.27
CA VAL A 126 4.95 27.08 -10.15
C VAL A 126 4.69 27.72 -8.79
N LYS A 127 4.11 28.92 -8.80
CA LYS A 127 3.69 29.62 -7.59
C LYS A 127 2.35 29.07 -7.11
N ILE A 128 2.32 28.59 -5.87
CA ILE A 128 1.10 28.16 -5.19
C ILE A 128 0.78 29.21 -4.12
N SER A 129 -0.44 29.77 -4.14
CA SER A 129 -0.85 30.74 -3.11
C SER A 129 -1.33 30.04 -1.83
N ASP A 130 -1.19 30.72 -0.70
CA ASP A 130 -1.66 30.20 0.61
C ASP A 130 -3.16 29.85 0.59
N LYS A 131 -3.96 30.63 -0.15
CA LYS A 131 -5.41 30.41 -0.29
C LYS A 131 -5.74 29.14 -1.08
N GLU A 132 -4.94 28.83 -2.12
CA GLU A 132 -5.09 27.58 -2.89
C GLU A 132 -4.71 26.36 -2.05
N LEU A 133 -3.64 26.46 -1.26
CA LEU A 133 -3.24 25.42 -0.32
C LEU A 133 -4.30 25.20 0.77
N GLU A 134 -4.85 26.27 1.33
CA GLU A 134 -5.90 26.20 2.36
C GLU A 134 -7.16 25.51 1.80
N MET A 135 -7.61 25.91 0.61
CA MET A 135 -8.79 25.32 -0.03
C MET A 135 -8.56 23.84 -0.38
N SER A 136 -7.36 23.49 -0.86
CA SER A 136 -7.01 22.09 -1.17
C SER A 136 -6.93 21.23 0.09
N SER A 137 -6.38 21.77 1.17
CA SER A 137 -6.30 21.06 2.45
C SER A 137 -7.69 20.78 3.01
N ALA A 138 -8.59 21.77 2.99
CA ALA A 138 -9.97 21.59 3.44
C ALA A 138 -10.73 20.53 2.63
N LEU A 139 -10.43 20.37 1.34
CA LEU A 139 -10.99 19.28 0.53
C LEU A 139 -10.52 17.92 1.03
N VAL A 140 -9.21 17.76 1.17
CA VAL A 140 -8.57 16.52 1.60
C VAL A 140 -9.14 16.11 2.95
N ASP A 141 -9.19 17.04 3.91
CA ASP A 141 -9.76 16.79 5.24
C ASP A 141 -11.23 16.39 5.17
N SER A 142 -12.01 16.98 4.27
CA SER A 142 -13.41 16.61 4.10
C SER A 142 -13.58 15.19 3.54
N MET A 143 -12.59 14.65 2.83
CA MET A 143 -12.62 13.33 2.20
C MET A 143 -11.83 12.26 2.98
N ALA A 144 -11.02 12.67 3.97
CA ALA A 144 -10.24 11.79 4.82
C ALA A 144 -11.13 10.84 5.63
N ARG A 145 -10.75 9.55 5.64
CA ARG A 145 -11.40 8.46 6.39
C ARG A 145 -10.34 7.42 6.74
N ASP A 146 -10.64 6.58 7.73
CA ASP A 146 -9.82 5.40 8.01
C ASP A 146 -9.87 4.43 6.83
N PHE A 147 -8.72 3.83 6.52
CA PHE A 147 -8.62 2.87 5.43
C PHE A 147 -9.14 1.49 5.89
N GLU A 148 -10.27 1.08 5.32
CA GLU A 148 -10.87 -0.24 5.54
C GLU A 148 -10.77 -1.05 4.23
N PRO A 149 -9.80 -1.98 4.09
CA PRO A 149 -9.58 -2.72 2.85
C PRO A 149 -10.82 -3.49 2.36
N GLU A 150 -11.66 -3.93 3.29
CA GLU A 150 -12.87 -4.73 3.04
C GLU A 150 -13.96 -3.96 2.28
N GLN A 151 -13.92 -2.62 2.30
CA GLN A 151 -14.86 -1.80 1.54
C GLN A 151 -14.57 -1.78 0.03
N TYR A 152 -13.38 -2.22 -0.38
CA TYR A 152 -12.95 -2.23 -1.77
C TYR A 152 -13.18 -3.60 -2.39
N THR A 153 -13.75 -3.62 -3.59
CA THR A 153 -14.00 -4.85 -4.34
C THR A 153 -13.41 -4.74 -5.73
N ASP A 154 -12.82 -5.83 -6.20
CA ASP A 154 -12.40 -5.97 -7.59
C ASP A 154 -13.64 -6.13 -8.48
N ASN A 155 -14.08 -5.01 -9.08
CA ASN A 155 -15.26 -4.96 -9.95
C ASN A 155 -15.12 -5.90 -11.16
N TYR A 156 -13.90 -6.06 -11.69
CA TYR A 156 -13.66 -6.97 -12.80
C TYR A 156 -13.94 -8.42 -12.38
N GLN A 157 -13.46 -8.84 -11.21
CA GLN A 157 -13.75 -10.18 -10.68
C GLN A 157 -15.25 -10.41 -10.43
N VAL A 158 -15.96 -9.39 -9.95
CA VAL A 158 -17.42 -9.46 -9.77
C VAL A 158 -18.12 -9.66 -11.10
N GLN A 159 -17.79 -8.85 -12.10
CA GLN A 159 -18.36 -8.95 -13.45
C GLN A 159 -18.00 -10.28 -14.11
N LEU A 160 -16.76 -10.75 -13.98
CA LEU A 160 -16.33 -12.04 -14.49
C LEU A 160 -17.15 -13.19 -13.89
N ARG A 161 -17.40 -13.17 -12.58
CA ARG A 161 -18.25 -14.18 -11.92
C ARG A 161 -19.69 -14.11 -12.40
N GLN A 162 -20.24 -12.91 -12.64
CA GLN A 162 -21.57 -12.75 -13.23
C GLN A 162 -21.62 -13.31 -14.66
N LEU A 163 -20.60 -13.06 -15.48
CA LEU A 163 -20.50 -13.61 -16.84
C LEU A 163 -20.45 -15.13 -16.81
N ILE A 164 -19.61 -15.69 -15.93
CA ILE A 164 -19.48 -17.15 -15.76
C ILE A 164 -20.82 -17.74 -15.30
N ALA A 165 -21.49 -17.14 -14.31
CA ALA A 165 -22.78 -17.60 -13.82
C ALA A 165 -23.84 -17.59 -14.92
N ALA A 166 -23.91 -16.49 -15.70
CA ALA A 166 -24.80 -16.41 -16.84
C ALA A 166 -24.49 -17.54 -17.84
N LYS A 167 -23.21 -17.72 -18.23
CA LYS A 167 -22.78 -18.76 -19.19
C LYS A 167 -23.08 -20.17 -18.72
N LEU A 168 -23.00 -20.43 -17.41
CA LEU A 168 -23.38 -21.72 -16.83
C LEU A 168 -24.90 -21.96 -16.88
N GLU A 169 -25.71 -20.91 -16.76
CA GLU A 169 -27.18 -21.00 -16.81
C GLU A 169 -27.74 -21.10 -18.24
N LYS A 170 -27.21 -20.32 -19.18
CA LYS A 170 -27.74 -20.23 -20.57
C LYS A 170 -26.85 -20.87 -21.63
N GLY A 171 -25.69 -21.42 -21.26
CA GLY A 171 -24.70 -21.97 -22.18
C GLY A 171 -23.75 -20.91 -22.78
N ASP A 172 -22.82 -21.35 -23.64
CA ASP A 172 -21.78 -20.51 -24.25
C ASP A 172 -22.28 -19.40 -25.19
N SER A 173 -23.58 -19.34 -25.47
CA SER A 173 -24.21 -18.42 -26.43
C SER A 173 -24.63 -17.08 -25.85
N ILE A 174 -24.08 -16.66 -24.70
CA ILE A 174 -24.43 -15.37 -24.10
C ILE A 174 -23.62 -14.26 -24.74
N ASP A 175 -24.36 -13.27 -25.25
CA ASP A 175 -23.79 -12.02 -25.68
C ASP A 175 -23.30 -11.22 -24.47
N THR A 176 -22.02 -10.88 -24.48
CA THR A 176 -21.39 -10.14 -23.38
C THR A 176 -21.93 -8.71 -23.32
N GLU A 177 -22.40 -8.18 -24.45
CA GLU A 177 -23.00 -6.85 -24.55
C GLU A 177 -24.40 -6.78 -23.92
N GLU A 178 -25.20 -7.86 -23.99
CA GLU A 178 -26.49 -7.94 -23.30
C GLU A 178 -26.35 -8.08 -21.78
N THR A 179 -25.24 -8.65 -21.30
CA THR A 179 -25.06 -8.95 -19.87
C THR A 179 -24.56 -7.74 -19.08
N PHE A 180 -23.72 -6.89 -19.69
CA PHE A 180 -23.09 -5.75 -19.02
C PHE A 180 -23.50 -4.39 -19.59
N GLY A 181 -24.24 -4.38 -20.71
CA GLY A 181 -24.52 -3.17 -21.48
C GLY A 181 -23.29 -2.67 -22.25
N VAL A 182 -23.52 -1.93 -23.33
CA VAL A 182 -22.45 -1.18 -24.00
C VAL A 182 -22.08 -0.03 -23.07
N ALA A 183 -20.86 -0.04 -22.53
CA ALA A 183 -20.34 1.10 -21.78
C ALA A 183 -20.42 2.33 -22.70
N ALA A 184 -21.29 3.28 -22.37
CA ALA A 184 -21.28 4.57 -23.03
C ALA A 184 -19.87 5.15 -22.82
N SER A 185 -19.15 5.33 -23.92
CA SER A 185 -17.91 6.08 -23.95
C SER A 185 -18.20 7.51 -23.51
N GLU A 186 -18.15 7.80 -22.20
CA GLU A 186 -17.86 9.14 -21.69
C GLU A 186 -16.44 9.46 -22.20
N GLY A 187 -16.21 10.40 -23.11
CA GLY A 187 -16.80 11.73 -23.16
C GLY A 187 -15.75 12.71 -22.64
N GLU A 188 -15.06 13.34 -23.57
CA GLU A 188 -14.24 14.57 -23.45
C GLU A 188 -13.06 14.61 -22.45
N GLY A 189 -11.89 14.99 -22.99
CA GLY A 189 -10.71 15.34 -22.21
C GLY A 189 -11.00 16.51 -21.27
N GLY A 190 -10.74 16.28 -19.98
CA GLY A 190 -11.02 17.22 -18.90
C GLY A 190 -10.33 18.57 -19.07
N GLU A 191 -11.14 19.61 -19.16
CA GLU A 191 -10.77 21.01 -19.08
C GLU A 191 -10.26 21.32 -17.67
N VAL A 192 -8.97 21.65 -17.54
CA VAL A 192 -8.25 21.92 -16.28
C VAL A 192 -8.78 23.16 -15.51
N ILE A 193 -9.80 23.84 -16.03
CA ILE A 193 -10.30 25.12 -15.50
C ILE A 193 -11.51 24.95 -14.55
N ASP A 194 -12.19 23.81 -14.52
CA ASP A 194 -13.39 23.59 -13.66
C ASP A 194 -13.13 22.77 -12.38
N LEU A 195 -11.87 22.54 -11.98
CA LEU A 195 -11.60 21.81 -10.73
C LEU A 195 -11.88 22.67 -9.49
N MET A 196 -11.59 23.98 -9.54
CA MET A 196 -11.80 24.89 -8.40
C MET A 196 -13.29 25.23 -8.20
N GLU A 197 -14.04 25.39 -9.29
CA GLU A 197 -15.50 25.58 -9.24
C GLU A 197 -16.22 24.29 -8.82
N ALA A 198 -15.85 23.14 -9.39
CA ALA A 198 -16.35 21.84 -8.94
C ALA A 198 -16.07 21.59 -7.46
N LEU A 199 -14.88 21.98 -6.98
CA LEU A 199 -14.50 21.87 -5.59
C LEU A 199 -15.37 22.75 -4.68
N LYS A 200 -15.52 24.03 -5.02
CA LYS A 200 -16.36 24.97 -4.25
C LYS A 200 -17.81 24.47 -4.15
N ARG A 201 -18.37 23.98 -5.27
CA ARG A 201 -19.71 23.37 -5.31
C ARG A 201 -19.82 22.13 -4.42
N SER A 202 -18.79 21.28 -4.38
CA SER A 202 -18.77 20.07 -3.55
C SER A 202 -18.75 20.41 -2.04
N LEU A 203 -17.98 21.43 -1.64
CA LEU A 203 -17.86 21.87 -0.25
C LEU A 203 -19.18 22.50 0.27
N ASP A 204 -19.83 23.34 -0.54
CA ASP A 204 -21.09 23.99 -0.19
C ASP A 204 -22.24 22.97 -0.05
N LYS A 205 -22.27 21.95 -0.92
CA LYS A 205 -23.27 20.88 -0.89
C LYS A 205 -23.13 19.96 0.33
N LYS A 206 -21.92 19.81 0.89
CA LYS A 206 -21.65 19.01 2.09
C LYS A 206 -21.93 19.78 3.38
N ARG A 207 -21.63 21.10 3.43
CA ARG A 207 -22.01 21.99 4.54
C ARG A 207 -23.53 22.11 4.71
N GLY A 208 -24.30 22.16 3.62
CA GLY A 208 -25.77 22.22 3.67
C GLY A 208 -26.45 20.95 4.22
N LYS A 209 -25.76 19.79 4.20
CA LYS A 209 -26.30 18.53 4.75
C LYS A 209 -26.06 18.38 6.26
N ALA A 210 -25.07 19.08 6.81
CA ALA A 210 -24.81 19.12 8.25
C ALA A 210 -25.78 20.05 9.02
N SER A 211 -26.41 21.02 8.34
CA SER A 211 -27.37 21.95 8.96
C SER A 211 -28.83 21.49 8.89
N ALA A 212 -29.12 20.35 8.29
CA ALA A 212 -30.50 19.82 8.14
C ALA A 212 -30.85 18.71 9.16
N GLY A 213 -29.99 18.47 10.15
CA GLY A 213 -30.14 17.38 11.13
C GLY A 213 -30.30 17.81 12.60
N SER A 214 -30.62 19.08 12.87
CA SER A 214 -30.88 19.57 14.23
C SER A 214 -31.97 20.63 14.16
N SER A 215 -33.20 20.27 14.54
CA SER A 215 -34.43 20.83 13.96
C SER A 215 -35.74 20.18 14.39
N ASP A 216 -35.83 19.35 15.43
CA ASP A 216 -37.05 19.26 16.24
C ASP A 216 -36.86 18.39 17.48
N GLU A 217 -37.05 19.01 18.65
CA GLU A 217 -37.77 18.52 19.84
C GLU A 217 -37.20 19.17 21.10
N SER A 218 -37.93 20.16 21.59
CA SER A 218 -37.81 20.69 22.94
C SER A 218 -39.23 20.95 23.46
N SER A 219 -39.66 20.10 24.40
CA SER A 219 -40.73 20.32 25.39
C SER A 219 -40.55 19.16 26.40
N ALA A 220 -40.03 19.33 27.61
CA ALA A 220 -40.40 20.13 28.78
C ALA A 220 -40.80 19.18 29.93
N GLU A 221 -40.47 19.59 31.16
CA GLU A 221 -40.75 19.00 32.48
C GLU A 221 -39.88 17.81 32.92
N GLY A 222 -39.21 17.81 34.07
CA GLY A 222 -39.17 18.71 35.22
C GLY A 222 -38.62 17.94 36.43
N SER A 223 -37.93 18.65 37.34
CA SER A 223 -37.60 18.25 38.73
C SER A 223 -36.53 17.16 38.91
N ASP A 224 -35.66 17.15 39.91
CA ASP A 224 -35.25 18.07 40.98
C ASP A 224 -34.04 17.39 41.66
N ASP A 225 -33.24 18.21 42.34
CA ASP A 225 -32.41 17.88 43.49
C ASP A 225 -31.01 17.24 43.34
N GLY A 226 -30.10 17.71 44.20
CA GLY A 226 -28.91 16.94 44.58
C GLY A 226 -27.54 17.58 44.40
N ALA A 227 -27.31 18.77 44.94
CA ALA A 227 -25.96 19.29 45.19
C ALA A 227 -25.13 18.36 46.09
N THR A 228 -23.83 18.19 45.81
CA THR A 228 -22.76 18.34 46.81
C THR A 228 -21.36 18.40 46.17
N ALA A 229 -20.55 19.29 46.72
CA ALA A 229 -19.16 19.58 46.42
C ALA A 229 -18.20 18.43 46.78
N LYS A 230 -16.95 18.43 46.26
CA LYS A 230 -15.77 19.04 46.93
C LYS A 230 -14.41 18.61 46.31
N ALA A 231 -13.59 19.63 46.08
CA ALA A 231 -12.13 19.74 46.32
C ALA A 231 -11.09 18.78 45.69
N ALA A 232 -10.30 19.38 44.80
CA ALA A 232 -8.84 19.53 44.82
C ALA A 232 -8.00 18.81 45.89
N SER A 233 -6.89 18.16 45.45
CA SER A 233 -5.51 18.55 45.85
C SER A 233 -4.43 17.74 45.11
N LYS A 234 -3.53 18.45 44.42
CA LYS A 234 -2.10 18.10 44.24
C LYS A 234 -1.36 18.55 45.52
N PRO A 235 -0.22 17.96 45.94
CA PRO A 235 1.06 18.39 45.36
C PRO A 235 2.26 17.41 45.35
N ARG A 236 3.20 17.73 44.45
CA ARG A 236 4.69 17.75 44.56
C ARG A 236 5.52 16.50 44.91
N ALA A 237 6.28 16.08 43.89
CA ALA A 237 7.76 16.13 43.79
C ALA A 237 8.65 15.54 44.90
N ARG A 238 9.55 14.61 44.51
CA ARG A 238 10.97 14.71 44.89
C ARG A 238 11.91 13.94 43.94
N VAL A 239 12.96 14.65 43.54
CA VAL A 239 14.15 14.25 42.78
C VAL A 239 15.14 13.49 43.67
N LYS A 240 15.86 12.50 43.12
CA LYS A 240 17.35 12.32 43.11
C LYS A 240 17.68 10.89 42.65
N LYS A 241 18.32 10.70 41.49
CA LYS A 241 19.78 10.73 41.22
C LYS A 241 20.50 9.45 41.72
N ALA A 242 20.77 8.55 40.78
CA ALA A 242 22.04 7.84 40.60
C ALA A 242 22.16 7.59 39.09
#